data_AF-A0A953DNV2-F1
#
_entry.id   AF-A0A953DNV2-F1
#
_cell.length_a   1.000
_cell.length_b   1.000
_cell.length_c   1.000
_cell.angle_alpha   90.00
_cell.angle_beta   90.00
_cell.angle_gamma   90.00
#
_symmetry.space_group_name_H-M   'P 1'
#
loop_
_entity.id
_entity.type
_entity.pdbx_description
1 polymer ?
#
loop_
_entity_poly.entity_id
_entity_poly.type
_entity_poly.pdbx_seq_one_letter_code
_entity_poly.pdbx_strand_id
1 'polypeptide(L)'
;MRIDSLPYNNAQTQGPARRRWLQEHAPQHLEQCAALMLEAVARRSPALSRGIVVLGAGACTEIPLEKLTRAADEVLLVDLDRAALEQARAELPAASLRARVQLLSADLTGGVSALLQERLRLLPWQALEQGEASALWERLATVLDNCPVPDPPQIEGLPRATFGLAVSSLVLSQLFSYPLLDLLDSVQQRAPRHLGAQERHHRYQEAAQRFRLRIIAAHLHLLRELVEPGGLVVLLSDVRGFLFKESHGGQTLPARRELPLLPYAFFDLVRQTFTVLAERRWEWLSDMPTPERPGRGYEVVGYLATRS
;
A
#
# COMPACT_ATOMS: atom_id res chain seq x y z
N MET A 1 8.67 -15.75 -1.13
CA MET A 1 7.73 -14.81 -0.50
C MET A 1 6.98 -14.08 -1.61
N ARG A 2 5.75 -13.62 -1.40
CA ARG A 2 5.00 -12.89 -2.44
C ARG A 2 5.72 -11.65 -2.93
N ILE A 3 6.49 -11.00 -2.04
CA ILE A 3 7.36 -9.87 -2.37
C ILE A 3 8.32 -10.20 -3.52
N ASP A 4 8.84 -11.43 -3.59
CA ASP A 4 9.79 -11.86 -4.63
C ASP A 4 9.13 -11.95 -6.03
N SER A 5 7.79 -12.05 -6.08
CA SER A 5 7.01 -12.13 -7.32
C SER A 5 6.44 -10.79 -7.79
N LEU A 6 6.62 -9.72 -7.02
CA LEU A 6 6.06 -8.40 -7.33
C LEU A 6 6.49 -7.86 -8.70
N PRO A 7 7.77 -7.95 -9.13
CA PRO A 7 8.18 -7.43 -10.42
C PRO A 7 7.41 -8.03 -11.60
N TYR A 8 7.07 -9.33 -11.52
CA TYR A 8 6.30 -10.00 -12.57
C TYR A 8 4.83 -9.55 -12.59
N ASN A 9 4.20 -9.45 -11.41
CA ASN A 9 2.79 -9.05 -11.31
C ASN A 9 2.57 -7.55 -11.63
N ASN A 10 3.51 -6.70 -11.23
CA ASN A 10 3.46 -5.26 -11.48
C ASN A 10 3.56 -4.93 -12.97
N ALA A 11 4.38 -5.67 -13.74
CA ALA A 11 4.49 -5.47 -15.18
C ALA A 11 3.16 -5.62 -15.94
N GLN A 12 2.21 -6.37 -15.38
CA GLN A 12 0.87 -6.56 -15.97
C GLN A 12 -0.15 -5.51 -15.50
N THR A 13 0.12 -4.85 -14.37
CA THR A 13 -0.87 -4.05 -13.64
C THR A 13 -0.44 -2.60 -13.45
N GLN A 14 0.72 -2.20 -13.95
CA GLN A 14 1.29 -0.86 -13.80
C GLN A 14 1.90 -0.34 -15.13
N GLY A 15 2.24 0.96 -15.15
CA GLY A 15 2.95 1.61 -16.24
C GLY A 15 2.04 2.20 -17.33
N PRO A 16 2.57 2.51 -18.53
CA PRO A 16 1.88 3.30 -19.55
C PRO A 16 0.63 2.64 -20.11
N ALA A 17 0.68 1.32 -20.30
CA ALA A 17 -0.47 0.56 -20.79
C ALA A 17 -1.61 0.64 -19.78
N ARG A 18 -1.31 0.41 -18.49
CA ARG A 18 -2.29 0.55 -17.42
C ARG A 18 -2.80 1.98 -17.28
N ARG A 19 -1.92 2.98 -17.33
CA ARG A 19 -2.29 4.40 -17.23
C ARG A 19 -3.27 4.77 -18.35
N ARG A 20 -3.02 4.34 -19.59
CA ARG A 20 -3.96 4.54 -20.72
C ARG A 20 -5.30 3.85 -20.47
N TRP A 21 -5.27 2.61 -20.00
CA TRP A 21 -6.49 1.89 -19.66
C TRP A 21 -7.30 2.65 -18.59
N LEU A 22 -6.64 3.18 -17.55
CA LEU A 22 -7.28 3.97 -16.50
C LEU A 22 -7.81 5.31 -17.03
N GLN A 23 -7.15 5.95 -18.00
CA GLN A 23 -7.69 7.16 -18.65
C GLN A 23 -9.03 6.89 -19.34
N GLU A 24 -9.19 5.70 -19.92
CA GLU A 24 -10.41 5.29 -20.62
C GLU A 24 -11.51 4.85 -19.65
N HIS A 25 -11.16 4.07 -18.62
CA HIS A 25 -12.15 3.35 -17.80
C HIS A 25 -12.33 3.91 -16.37
N ALA A 26 -11.33 4.64 -15.86
CA ALA A 26 -11.34 5.21 -14.51
C ALA A 26 -10.64 6.58 -14.45
N PRO A 27 -10.94 7.54 -15.34
CA PRO A 27 -10.21 8.82 -15.41
C PRO A 27 -10.27 9.60 -14.09
N GLN A 28 -11.41 9.54 -13.41
CA GLN A 28 -11.59 10.17 -12.10
C GLN A 28 -10.55 9.67 -11.08
N HIS A 29 -10.12 8.41 -11.13
CA HIS A 29 -9.11 7.90 -10.22
C HIS A 29 -7.77 8.62 -10.42
N LEU A 30 -7.30 8.73 -11.66
CA LEU A 30 -6.06 9.44 -11.99
C LEU A 30 -6.17 10.94 -11.65
N GLU A 31 -7.32 11.55 -11.94
CA GLU A 31 -7.58 12.95 -11.63
C GLU A 31 -7.53 13.23 -10.12
N GLN A 32 -8.16 12.40 -9.29
CA GLN A 32 -8.16 12.58 -7.85
C GLN A 32 -6.78 12.37 -7.23
N CYS A 33 -6.06 11.32 -7.66
CA CYS A 33 -4.67 11.08 -7.25
C CYS A 33 -3.79 12.28 -7.59
N ALA A 34 -3.84 12.75 -8.84
CA ALA A 34 -3.03 13.87 -9.28
C ALA A 34 -3.42 15.18 -8.58
N ALA A 35 -4.73 15.45 -8.42
CA ALA A 35 -5.20 16.68 -7.82
C ALA A 35 -4.73 16.84 -6.37
N LEU A 36 -4.75 15.78 -5.55
CA LEU A 36 -4.24 15.82 -4.17
C LEU A 36 -2.72 16.10 -4.12
N MET A 37 -1.93 15.41 -4.96
CA MET A 37 -0.48 15.61 -4.99
C MET A 37 -0.10 17.02 -5.47
N LEU A 38 -0.79 17.54 -6.49
CA LEU A 38 -0.54 18.88 -7.03
C LEU A 38 -1.05 19.97 -6.09
N GLU A 39 -2.14 19.74 -5.38
CA GLU A 39 -2.61 20.62 -4.31
C GLU A 39 -1.58 20.71 -3.17
N ALA A 40 -0.96 19.59 -2.79
CA ALA A 40 0.13 19.58 -1.82
C ALA A 40 1.33 20.41 -2.29
N VAL A 41 1.74 20.25 -3.56
CA VAL A 41 2.81 21.06 -4.17
C VAL A 41 2.46 22.55 -4.12
N ALA A 42 1.22 22.93 -4.43
CA ALA A 42 0.78 24.33 -4.43
C ALA A 42 0.69 24.94 -3.02
N ARG A 43 0.33 24.13 -2.01
CA ARG A 43 0.22 24.57 -0.60
C ARG A 43 1.56 24.55 0.14
N ARG A 44 2.59 23.87 -0.40
CA ARG A 44 3.90 23.77 0.24
C ARG A 44 4.51 25.17 0.42
N SER A 45 4.93 25.48 1.64
CA SER A 45 5.60 26.74 1.94
C SER A 45 6.89 26.90 1.11
N PRO A 46 7.16 28.08 0.54
CA PRO A 46 8.43 28.35 -0.16
C PRO A 46 9.67 28.23 0.73
N ALA A 47 9.51 28.27 2.05
CA ALA A 47 10.60 28.13 3.02
C ALA A 47 11.03 26.67 3.25
N LEU A 48 10.25 25.70 2.76
CA LEU A 48 10.53 24.27 2.92
C LEU A 48 11.29 23.71 1.72
N SER A 49 11.95 22.57 1.93
CA SER A 49 12.63 21.82 0.89
C SER A 49 11.72 21.56 -0.31
N ARG A 50 12.26 21.77 -1.51
CA ARG A 50 11.57 21.42 -2.75
C ARG A 50 11.66 19.92 -3.06
N GLY A 51 12.36 19.13 -2.25
CA GLY A 51 12.41 17.68 -2.35
C GLY A 51 11.05 17.03 -2.14
N ILE A 52 10.78 15.99 -2.93
CA ILE A 52 9.59 15.15 -2.83
C ILE A 52 10.03 13.70 -2.67
N VAL A 53 9.42 12.96 -1.75
CA VAL A 53 9.56 11.51 -1.67
C VAL A 53 8.22 10.83 -1.97
N VAL A 54 8.25 9.75 -2.74
CA VAL A 54 7.07 8.94 -3.07
C VAL A 54 7.32 7.50 -2.67
N LEU A 55 6.56 7.02 -1.68
CA LEU A 55 6.56 5.65 -1.20
C LEU A 55 5.50 4.82 -1.92
N GLY A 56 5.86 3.62 -2.36
CA GLY A 56 4.98 2.78 -3.18
C GLY A 56 4.83 3.34 -4.59
N ALA A 57 5.94 3.82 -5.17
CA ALA A 57 5.90 4.53 -6.44
C ALA A 57 5.59 3.63 -7.63
N GLY A 58 5.95 2.34 -7.58
CA GLY A 58 5.84 1.40 -8.70
C GLY A 58 6.32 2.02 -10.03
N ALA A 59 5.57 1.77 -11.10
CA ALA A 59 5.79 2.40 -12.41
C ALA A 59 5.15 3.80 -12.55
N CYS A 60 4.79 4.46 -11.44
CA CYS A 60 4.12 5.76 -11.41
C CYS A 60 2.86 5.81 -12.28
N THR A 61 2.00 4.80 -12.19
CA THR A 61 0.77 4.73 -12.99
C THR A 61 -0.16 5.90 -12.67
N GLU A 62 -0.43 6.13 -11.38
CA GLU A 62 -1.34 7.16 -10.85
C GLU A 62 -0.62 8.46 -10.49
N ILE A 63 0.71 8.40 -10.34
CA ILE A 63 1.54 9.52 -9.91
C ILE A 63 1.80 10.45 -11.10
N PRO A 64 1.48 11.76 -11.03
CA PRO A 64 1.75 12.71 -12.10
C PRO A 64 3.23 13.12 -12.11
N LEU A 65 4.13 12.14 -12.32
CA LEU A 65 5.58 12.25 -12.09
C LEU A 65 6.19 13.46 -12.78
N GLU A 66 5.87 13.69 -14.06
CA GLU A 66 6.40 14.84 -14.79
C GLU A 66 6.09 16.18 -14.11
N LYS A 67 4.86 16.36 -13.62
CA LYS A 67 4.44 17.59 -12.95
C LYS A 67 5.13 17.74 -11.59
N LEU A 68 5.28 16.65 -10.84
CA LEU A 68 6.01 16.65 -9.58
C LEU A 68 7.49 17.00 -9.79
N THR A 69 8.15 16.38 -10.76
CA THR A 69 9.57 16.63 -11.08
C THR A 69 9.82 18.06 -11.57
N ARG A 70 8.86 18.69 -12.26
CA ARG A 70 8.96 20.11 -12.64
C ARG A 70 8.86 21.05 -11.44
N ALA A 71 8.09 20.67 -10.42
CA ALA A 71 7.89 21.47 -9.22
C ALA A 71 8.98 21.26 -8.15
N ALA A 72 9.77 20.19 -8.26
CA ALA A 72 10.79 19.79 -7.32
C ALA A 72 12.21 20.02 -7.84
N ASP A 73 13.14 20.19 -6.90
CA ASP A 73 14.57 20.13 -7.19
C ASP A 73 15.02 18.66 -7.31
N GLU A 74 14.39 17.78 -6.52
CA GLU A 74 14.62 16.34 -6.51
C GLU A 74 13.33 15.57 -6.18
N VAL A 75 13.16 14.41 -6.81
CA VAL A 75 12.12 13.44 -6.49
C VAL A 75 12.76 12.08 -6.19
N LEU A 76 12.59 11.58 -4.97
CA LEU A 76 12.99 10.23 -4.59
C LEU A 76 11.79 9.28 -4.73
N LEU A 77 11.91 8.30 -5.62
CA LEU A 77 10.93 7.22 -5.77
C LEU A 77 11.39 6.00 -4.98
N VAL A 78 10.51 5.49 -4.12
CA VAL A 78 10.76 4.34 -3.24
C VAL A 78 9.74 3.25 -3.51
N ASP A 79 10.21 2.06 -3.86
CA ASP A 79 9.37 0.87 -4.05
C ASP A 79 10.24 -0.39 -3.89
N LEU A 80 9.65 -1.56 -3.73
CA LEU A 80 10.40 -2.82 -3.80
C LEU A 80 10.82 -3.13 -5.25
N ASP A 81 9.99 -2.77 -6.22
CA ASP A 81 10.19 -3.09 -7.63
C ASP A 81 11.10 -2.08 -8.35
N ARG A 82 12.41 -2.37 -8.34
CA ARG A 82 13.41 -1.53 -9.01
C ARG A 82 13.16 -1.36 -10.51
N ALA A 83 12.64 -2.39 -11.19
CA ALA A 83 12.42 -2.32 -12.63
C ALA A 83 11.28 -1.35 -12.97
N ALA A 84 10.20 -1.38 -12.18
CA ALA A 84 9.10 -0.43 -12.31
C ALA A 84 9.54 1.01 -12.04
N LEU A 85 10.39 1.24 -11.02
CA LEU A 85 10.99 2.55 -10.74
C LEU A 85 11.82 3.09 -11.91
N GLU A 86 12.64 2.23 -12.52
CA GLU A 86 13.46 2.60 -13.68
C GLU A 86 12.62 2.93 -14.90
N GLN A 87 11.55 2.16 -15.13
CA GLN A 87 10.57 2.42 -16.16
C GLN A 87 9.89 3.79 -15.97
N ALA A 88 9.39 4.09 -14.76
CA ALA A 88 8.76 5.36 -14.43
C ALA A 88 9.68 6.55 -14.73
N ARG A 89 10.95 6.46 -14.35
CA ARG A 89 11.95 7.49 -14.66
C ARG A 89 12.20 7.60 -16.15
N ALA A 90 12.33 6.48 -16.88
CA ALA A 90 12.59 6.47 -18.31
C ALA A 90 11.48 7.12 -19.14
N GLU A 91 10.23 7.10 -18.66
CA GLU A 91 9.08 7.74 -19.31
C GLU A 91 9.14 9.28 -19.31
N LEU A 92 9.99 9.90 -18.49
CA LEU A 92 10.09 11.36 -18.46
C LEU A 92 10.71 11.89 -19.77
N PRO A 93 10.09 12.90 -20.41
CA PRO A 93 10.44 13.31 -21.77
C PRO A 93 11.82 13.97 -21.88
N ALA A 94 12.27 14.65 -20.82
CA ALA A 94 13.53 15.40 -20.82
C ALA A 94 14.59 14.72 -19.95
N ALA A 95 15.83 14.66 -20.44
CA ALA A 95 16.97 14.14 -19.68
C ALA A 95 17.20 14.91 -18.36
N SER A 96 16.94 16.22 -18.35
CA SER A 96 17.02 17.07 -17.15
C SER A 96 15.98 16.69 -16.09
N LEU A 97 14.77 16.27 -16.49
CA LEU A 97 13.78 15.76 -15.54
C LEU A 97 14.19 14.39 -15.00
N ARG A 98 14.70 13.50 -15.88
CA ARG A 98 15.22 12.19 -15.48
C ARG A 98 16.34 12.29 -14.44
N ALA A 99 17.23 13.28 -14.58
CA ALA A 99 18.35 13.52 -13.66
C ALA A 99 17.91 13.97 -12.26
N ARG A 100 16.70 14.54 -12.11
CA ARG A 100 16.13 14.92 -10.81
C ARG A 100 15.46 13.77 -10.07
N VAL A 101 15.30 12.62 -10.72
CA VAL A 101 14.62 11.45 -10.14
C VAL A 101 15.64 10.45 -9.61
N GLN A 102 15.68 10.33 -8.29
CA GLN A 102 16.42 9.28 -7.59
C GLN A 102 15.55 8.06 -7.33
N LEU A 103 16.16 6.88 -7.30
CA LEU A 103 15.46 5.61 -7.13
C LEU A 103 16.04 4.86 -5.93
N LEU A 104 15.18 4.44 -5.01
CA LEU A 104 15.53 3.60 -3.87
C LEU A 104 14.66 2.33 -3.90
N SER A 105 15.31 1.16 -4.00
CA SER A 105 14.62 -0.11 -3.85
C SER A 105 14.64 -0.50 -2.37
N ALA A 106 13.47 -0.59 -1.72
CA ALA A 106 13.39 -0.83 -0.29
C ALA A 106 12.07 -1.45 0.17
N ASP A 107 12.14 -2.27 1.22
CA ASP A 107 10.97 -2.74 1.99
C ASP A 107 10.51 -1.64 2.94
N LEU A 108 9.36 -1.04 2.63
CA LEU A 108 8.75 0.03 3.42
C LEU A 108 8.32 -0.41 4.83
N THR A 109 8.22 -1.72 5.09
CA THR A 109 7.92 -2.25 6.43
C THR A 109 9.16 -2.34 7.33
N GLY A 110 10.37 -2.18 6.77
CA GLY A 110 11.61 -2.39 7.51
C GLY A 110 11.91 -3.87 7.78
N GLY A 111 11.49 -4.77 6.90
CA GLY A 111 11.81 -6.20 6.97
C GLY A 111 10.80 -7.06 7.71
N VAL A 112 9.57 -6.59 7.92
CA VAL A 112 8.54 -7.33 8.70
C VAL A 112 8.26 -8.71 8.10
N SER A 113 8.22 -8.84 6.78
CA SER A 113 8.01 -10.12 6.11
C SER A 113 9.13 -11.12 6.43
N ALA A 114 10.39 -10.68 6.42
CA ALA A 114 11.54 -11.52 6.77
C ALA A 114 11.49 -11.96 8.24
N LEU A 115 11.21 -11.02 9.14
CA LEU A 115 11.07 -11.29 10.58
C LEU A 115 9.93 -12.27 10.86
N LEU A 116 8.78 -12.13 10.19
CA LEU A 116 7.66 -13.06 10.32
C LEU A 116 8.05 -14.46 9.85
N GLN A 117 8.71 -14.57 8.69
CA GLN A 117 9.17 -15.84 8.15
C GLN A 117 10.17 -16.55 9.06
N GLU A 118 11.11 -15.82 9.68
CA GLU A 118 12.02 -16.39 10.67
C GLU A 118 11.25 -17.02 11.85
N ARG A 119 10.23 -16.33 12.37
CA ARG A 119 9.39 -16.86 13.45
C ARG A 119 8.59 -18.08 13.01
N LEU A 120 8.06 -18.09 11.79
CA LEU A 120 7.33 -19.24 11.25
C LEU A 120 8.23 -20.47 11.08
N ARG A 121 9.51 -20.30 10.69
CA ARG A 121 10.46 -21.42 10.58
C ARG A 121 10.72 -22.13 11.91
N LEU A 122 10.61 -21.42 13.03
CA LEU A 122 10.84 -21.96 14.37
C LEU A 122 9.65 -22.73 14.95
N LEU A 123 8.51 -22.78 14.26
CA LEU A 123 7.35 -23.52 14.74
C LEU A 123 7.57 -25.04 14.65
N PRO A 124 7.06 -25.81 15.63
CA PRO A 124 7.13 -27.28 15.60
C PRO A 124 6.08 -27.84 14.63
N TRP A 125 6.28 -27.62 13.33
CA TRP A 125 5.28 -27.90 12.29
C TRP A 125 4.78 -29.33 12.28
N GLN A 126 5.63 -30.34 12.51
CA GLN A 126 5.20 -31.75 12.56
C GLN A 126 4.13 -31.99 13.63
N ALA A 127 4.31 -31.42 14.83
CA ALA A 127 3.34 -31.56 15.91
C ALA A 127 2.05 -30.76 15.62
N LEU A 128 2.20 -29.54 15.08
CA LEU A 128 1.06 -28.67 14.75
C LEU A 128 0.22 -29.21 13.60
N GLU A 129 0.87 -29.82 12.60
CA GLU A 129 0.21 -30.47 11.48
C GLU A 129 -0.70 -31.59 11.98
N GLN A 130 -0.17 -32.47 12.85
CA GLN A 130 -0.89 -33.63 13.39
C GLN A 130 -1.93 -33.28 14.47
N GLY A 131 -1.78 -32.13 15.13
CA GLY A 131 -2.70 -31.64 16.16
C GLY A 131 -4.01 -31.02 15.65
N GLU A 132 -4.78 -30.47 16.58
CA GLU A 132 -6.03 -29.76 16.32
C GLU A 132 -5.79 -28.40 15.66
N ALA A 133 -6.71 -27.99 14.78
CA ALA A 133 -6.63 -26.70 14.09
C ALA A 133 -6.53 -25.51 15.08
N SER A 134 -7.24 -25.56 16.21
CA SER A 134 -7.21 -24.48 17.21
C SER A 134 -5.80 -24.28 17.78
N ALA A 135 -5.06 -25.35 18.07
CA ALA A 135 -3.69 -25.24 18.58
C ALA A 135 -2.73 -24.58 17.56
N LEU A 136 -2.87 -24.91 16.27
CA LEU A 136 -2.11 -24.24 15.20
C LEU A 136 -2.43 -22.74 15.16
N TRP A 137 -3.71 -22.37 15.11
CA TRP A 137 -4.12 -20.97 14.98
C TRP A 137 -3.83 -20.14 16.23
N GLU A 138 -3.87 -20.72 17.43
CA GLU A 138 -3.40 -20.09 18.66
C GLU A 138 -1.89 -19.80 18.61
N ARG A 139 -1.11 -20.75 18.09
CA ARG A 139 0.33 -20.57 17.91
C ARG A 139 0.65 -19.50 16.88
N LEU A 140 -0.07 -19.46 15.76
CA LEU A 140 0.09 -18.43 14.74
C LEU A 140 -0.36 -17.05 15.23
N ALA A 141 -1.41 -16.98 16.05
CA ALA A 141 -1.81 -15.74 16.73
C ALA A 141 -0.66 -15.20 17.61
N THR A 142 -0.03 -16.09 18.39
CA THR A 142 1.14 -15.77 19.21
C THR A 142 2.33 -15.30 18.37
N VAL A 143 2.55 -15.89 17.19
CA VAL A 143 3.59 -15.43 16.25
C VAL A 143 3.30 -14.01 15.77
N LEU A 144 2.07 -13.69 15.39
CA LEU A 144 1.70 -12.35 14.92
C LEU A 144 1.84 -11.29 16.01
N ASP A 145 1.42 -11.58 17.24
CA ASP A 145 1.58 -10.63 18.35
C ASP A 145 3.06 -10.35 18.67
N ASN A 146 3.90 -11.39 18.63
CA ASN A 146 5.32 -11.28 18.96
C ASN A 146 6.21 -10.94 17.77
N CYS A 147 5.66 -10.83 16.56
CA CYS A 147 6.42 -10.40 15.39
C CYS A 147 6.81 -8.93 15.59
N PRO A 148 8.11 -8.58 15.57
CA PRO A 148 8.53 -7.19 15.67
C PRO A 148 8.05 -6.40 14.44
N VAL A 149 7.53 -5.20 14.69
CA VAL A 149 7.16 -4.23 13.65
C VAL A 149 7.92 -2.95 14.02
N PRO A 150 9.01 -2.63 13.32
CA PRO A 150 9.78 -1.42 13.57
C PRO A 150 8.88 -0.18 13.42
N ASP A 151 8.92 0.72 14.40
CA ASP A 151 8.07 1.91 14.42
C ASP A 151 8.86 3.17 14.83
N PRO A 152 9.16 4.09 13.89
CA PRO A 152 8.95 3.92 12.44
C PRO A 152 9.95 2.94 11.82
N PRO A 153 9.64 2.37 10.64
CA PRO A 153 10.56 1.59 9.84
C PRO A 153 11.90 2.28 9.62
N GLN A 154 12.98 1.52 9.77
CA GLN A 154 14.35 1.96 9.47
C GLN A 154 14.68 1.47 8.05
N ILE A 155 14.83 2.40 7.11
CA ILE A 155 15.08 2.10 5.70
C ILE A 155 16.42 2.71 5.32
N GLU A 156 17.38 1.85 4.95
CA GLU A 156 18.69 2.29 4.51
C GLU A 156 18.58 3.16 3.25
N GLY A 157 19.32 4.28 3.22
CA GLY A 157 19.30 5.21 2.09
C GLY A 157 18.08 6.14 2.03
N LEU A 158 17.14 6.05 2.98
CA LEU A 158 16.00 6.96 3.06
C LEU A 158 16.24 8.04 4.13
N PRO A 159 16.53 9.29 3.75
CA PRO A 159 16.82 10.35 4.71
C PRO A 159 15.56 10.81 5.46
N ARG A 160 15.76 11.31 6.69
CA ARG A 160 14.68 11.80 7.57
C ARG A 160 14.64 13.33 7.61
N ALA A 161 13.45 13.88 7.79
CA ALA A 161 13.16 15.31 7.91
C ALA A 161 13.83 16.15 6.81
N THR A 162 13.79 15.68 5.57
CA THR A 162 14.51 16.28 4.42
C THR A 162 13.55 16.74 3.32
N PHE A 163 12.33 16.22 3.30
CA PHE A 163 11.39 16.49 2.22
C PHE A 163 10.36 17.53 2.64
N GLY A 164 10.05 18.49 1.76
CA GLY A 164 8.90 19.37 1.98
C GLY A 164 7.56 18.67 1.66
N LEU A 165 7.60 17.53 0.95
CA LEU A 165 6.45 16.70 0.63
C LEU A 165 6.79 15.21 0.65
N ALA A 166 6.03 14.41 1.38
CA ALA A 166 6.02 12.96 1.29
C ALA A 166 4.69 12.44 0.74
N VAL A 167 4.74 11.46 -0.15
CA VAL A 167 3.56 10.83 -0.75
C VAL A 167 3.59 9.34 -0.45
N SER A 168 2.50 8.76 0.05
CA SER A 168 2.27 7.32 0.08
C SER A 168 1.19 6.97 -0.94
N SER A 169 1.56 6.22 -1.98
CA SER A 169 0.71 5.94 -3.13
C SER A 169 0.18 4.51 -3.10
N LEU A 170 -1.03 4.30 -2.57
CA LEU A 170 -1.81 3.04 -2.68
C LEU A 170 -1.07 1.76 -2.26
N VAL A 171 -0.09 1.88 -1.37
CA VAL A 171 0.77 0.75 -0.93
C VAL A 171 0.36 0.17 0.43
N LEU A 172 -0.41 0.93 1.22
CA LEU A 172 -0.65 0.62 2.64
C LEU A 172 -1.29 -0.75 2.85
N SER A 173 -2.30 -1.12 2.06
CA SER A 173 -2.96 -2.42 2.17
C SER A 173 -2.00 -3.58 1.89
N GLN A 174 -1.03 -3.38 1.00
CA GLN A 174 -0.03 -4.38 0.63
C GLN A 174 0.98 -4.64 1.76
N LEU A 175 1.35 -3.60 2.52
CA LEU A 175 2.35 -3.67 3.59
C LEU A 175 2.03 -4.72 4.66
N PHE A 176 0.74 -4.94 4.96
CA PHE A 176 0.31 -5.99 5.88
C PHE A 176 -0.32 -7.19 5.20
N SER A 177 -0.86 -7.05 3.98
CA SER A 177 -1.52 -8.16 3.29
C SER A 177 -0.53 -9.21 2.83
N TYR A 178 0.61 -8.81 2.28
CA TYR A 178 1.64 -9.77 1.84
C TYR A 178 2.20 -10.63 2.97
N PRO A 179 2.66 -10.10 4.12
CA PRO A 179 3.13 -10.96 5.20
C PRO A 179 2.05 -11.90 5.75
N LEU A 180 0.77 -11.45 5.82
CA LEU A 180 -0.33 -12.32 6.24
C LEU A 180 -0.63 -13.42 5.21
N LEU A 181 -0.58 -13.11 3.93
CA LEU A 181 -0.76 -14.10 2.87
C LEU A 181 0.40 -15.09 2.83
N ASP A 182 1.65 -14.66 3.01
CA ASP A 182 2.82 -15.54 3.11
C ASP A 182 2.71 -16.50 4.31
N LEU A 183 2.11 -16.06 5.43
CA LEU A 183 1.77 -16.93 6.55
C LEU A 183 0.74 -17.99 6.14
N LEU A 184 -0.33 -17.60 5.44
CA LEU A 184 -1.34 -18.55 4.97
C LEU A 184 -0.78 -19.52 3.93
N ASP A 185 0.11 -19.07 3.04
CA ASP A 185 0.82 -19.94 2.08
C ASP A 185 1.69 -20.97 2.83
N SER A 186 2.31 -20.58 3.95
CA SER A 186 3.07 -21.50 4.81
C SER A 186 2.18 -22.57 5.44
N VAL A 187 0.96 -22.20 5.86
CA VAL A 187 -0.05 -23.16 6.36
C VAL A 187 -0.54 -24.06 5.24
N GLN A 188 -0.85 -23.52 4.06
CA GLN A 188 -1.28 -24.30 2.90
C GLN A 188 -0.25 -25.36 2.50
N GLN A 189 1.05 -25.04 2.61
CA GLN A 189 2.13 -25.98 2.27
C GLN A 189 2.35 -27.05 3.33
N ARG A 190 2.22 -26.71 4.63
CA ARG A 190 2.65 -27.58 5.74
C ARG A 190 1.52 -28.22 6.53
N ALA A 191 0.36 -27.60 6.56
CA ALA A 191 -0.82 -28.06 7.30
C ALA A 191 -2.11 -27.74 6.54
N PRO A 192 -2.24 -28.19 5.27
CA PRO A 192 -3.34 -27.80 4.37
C PRO A 192 -4.73 -28.10 4.94
N ARG A 193 -4.86 -29.19 5.72
CA ARG A 193 -6.13 -29.60 6.34
C ARG A 193 -6.71 -28.59 7.32
N HIS A 194 -5.88 -27.68 7.85
CA HIS A 194 -6.27 -26.66 8.81
C HIS A 194 -6.63 -25.32 8.15
N LEU A 195 -6.40 -25.18 6.85
CA LEU A 195 -6.75 -23.98 6.09
C LEU A 195 -8.28 -23.81 6.04
N GLY A 196 -8.73 -22.56 6.12
CA GLY A 196 -10.14 -22.17 6.27
C GLY A 196 -10.56 -22.01 7.73
N ALA A 197 -10.01 -22.80 8.65
CA ALA A 197 -10.37 -22.70 10.07
C ALA A 197 -9.95 -21.36 10.71
N GLN A 198 -8.99 -20.64 10.13
CA GLN A 198 -8.60 -19.31 10.58
C GLN A 198 -9.76 -18.31 10.59
N GLU A 199 -10.71 -18.43 9.66
CA GLU A 199 -11.83 -17.49 9.54
C GLU A 199 -12.73 -17.49 10.78
N ARG A 200 -12.74 -18.61 11.51
CA ARG A 200 -13.55 -18.81 12.73
C ARG A 200 -12.72 -18.74 14.02
N HIS A 201 -11.40 -18.64 13.92
CA HIS A 201 -10.52 -18.64 15.09
C HIS A 201 -10.35 -17.22 15.65
N HIS A 202 -11.17 -16.87 16.64
CA HIS A 202 -11.25 -15.53 17.23
C HIS A 202 -9.87 -14.93 17.59
N ARG A 203 -9.05 -15.68 18.32
CA ARG A 203 -7.74 -15.20 18.78
C ARG A 203 -6.76 -14.87 17.65
N TYR A 204 -6.84 -15.62 16.54
CA TYR A 204 -6.03 -15.36 15.35
C TYR A 204 -6.54 -14.12 14.61
N GLN A 205 -7.87 -13.97 14.48
CA GLN A 205 -8.46 -12.79 13.87
C GLN A 205 -8.05 -11.52 14.63
N GLU A 206 -8.12 -11.52 15.96
CA GLU A 206 -7.63 -10.40 16.78
C GLU A 206 -6.15 -10.10 16.57
N ALA A 207 -5.29 -11.13 16.63
CA ALA A 207 -3.85 -10.96 16.44
C ALA A 207 -3.53 -10.38 15.05
N ALA A 208 -4.20 -10.88 14.02
CA ALA A 208 -4.06 -10.38 12.66
C ALA A 208 -4.53 -8.91 12.55
N GLN A 209 -5.63 -8.53 13.22
CA GLN A 209 -6.06 -7.12 13.23
C GLN A 209 -5.07 -6.22 13.96
N ARG A 210 -4.57 -6.62 15.13
CA ARG A 210 -3.53 -5.88 15.86
C ARG A 210 -2.25 -5.73 15.05
N PHE A 211 -1.83 -6.79 14.36
CA PHE A 211 -0.68 -6.77 13.47
C PHE A 211 -0.85 -5.76 12.32
N ARG A 212 -2.03 -5.75 11.65
CA ARG A 212 -2.35 -4.74 10.63
C ARG A 212 -2.25 -3.32 11.18
N LEU A 213 -2.83 -3.06 12.35
CA LEU A 213 -2.82 -1.73 12.98
C LEU A 213 -1.41 -1.26 13.33
N ARG A 214 -0.54 -2.17 13.81
CA ARG A 214 0.87 -1.85 14.09
C ARG A 214 1.63 -1.45 12.83
N ILE A 215 1.43 -2.16 11.71
CA ILE A 215 2.06 -1.81 10.41
C ILE A 215 1.52 -0.47 9.90
N ILE A 216 0.22 -0.24 10.01
CA ILE A 216 -0.39 1.04 9.60
C ILE A 216 0.20 2.19 10.41
N ALA A 217 0.23 2.09 11.74
CA ALA A 217 0.81 3.12 12.60
C ALA A 217 2.27 3.40 12.26
N ALA A 218 3.07 2.34 12.09
CA ALA A 218 4.48 2.43 11.70
C ALA A 218 4.69 3.17 10.36
N HIS A 219 3.84 2.90 9.36
CA HIS A 219 3.89 3.60 8.07
C HIS A 219 3.49 5.07 8.18
N LEU A 220 2.48 5.40 9.00
CA LEU A 220 2.10 6.79 9.25
C LEU A 220 3.24 7.55 9.96
N HIS A 221 3.90 6.92 10.93
CA HIS A 221 5.07 7.51 11.59
C HIS A 221 6.25 7.68 10.64
N LEU A 222 6.48 6.74 9.70
CA LEU A 222 7.47 6.91 8.63
C LEU A 222 7.19 8.18 7.83
N LEU A 223 5.97 8.34 7.31
CA LEU A 223 5.59 9.54 6.54
C LEU A 223 5.81 10.83 7.32
N ARG A 224 5.49 10.84 8.62
CA ARG A 224 5.72 11.98 9.51
C ARG A 224 7.21 12.30 9.67
N GLU A 225 8.07 11.29 9.73
CA GLU A 225 9.51 11.47 9.90
C GLU A 225 10.25 11.81 8.61
N LEU A 226 9.69 11.54 7.44
CA LEU A 226 10.31 11.93 6.17
C LEU A 226 10.25 13.44 5.91
N VAL A 227 9.20 14.09 6.42
CA VAL A 227 8.97 15.51 6.14
C VAL A 227 9.62 16.44 7.16
N GLU A 228 10.09 17.59 6.67
CA GLU A 228 10.50 18.71 7.52
C GLU A 228 9.35 19.17 8.43
N PRO A 229 9.62 19.84 9.58
CA PRO A 229 8.57 20.53 10.33
C PRO A 229 7.78 21.49 9.44
N GLY A 230 6.44 21.34 9.40
CA GLY A 230 5.57 22.08 8.49
C GLY A 230 5.46 21.50 7.07
N GLY A 231 6.21 20.44 6.77
CA GLY A 231 6.09 19.67 5.54
C GLY A 231 4.72 19.00 5.38
N LEU A 232 4.41 18.63 4.15
CA LEU A 232 3.11 18.08 3.77
C LEU A 232 3.20 16.59 3.49
N VAL A 233 2.12 15.88 3.81
CA VAL A 233 1.96 14.46 3.53
C VAL A 233 0.73 14.26 2.66
N VAL A 234 0.89 13.48 1.59
CA VAL A 234 -0.24 12.95 0.81
C VAL A 234 -0.31 11.45 1.05
N LEU A 235 -1.43 10.97 1.59
CA LEU A 235 -1.68 9.55 1.82
C LEU A 235 -2.86 9.11 0.97
N LEU A 236 -2.62 8.22 0.00
CA LEU A 236 -3.65 7.59 -0.80
C LEU A 236 -3.73 6.11 -0.40
N SER A 237 -4.93 5.62 -0.09
CA SER A 237 -5.14 4.20 0.20
C SER A 237 -6.52 3.71 -0.22
N ASP A 238 -6.55 2.49 -0.76
CA ASP A 238 -7.72 1.65 -0.86
C ASP A 238 -8.19 1.24 0.55
N VAL A 239 -9.47 1.48 0.87
CA VAL A 239 -10.07 1.16 2.19
C VAL A 239 -11.01 -0.03 2.12
N ARG A 240 -11.69 -0.22 0.98
CA ARG A 240 -12.62 -1.32 0.73
C ARG A 240 -12.49 -1.78 -0.72
N GLY A 241 -12.47 -3.08 -0.93
CA GLY A 241 -12.61 -3.68 -2.26
C GLY A 241 -14.06 -4.07 -2.52
N PHE A 242 -14.47 -4.06 -3.77
CA PHE A 242 -15.78 -4.57 -4.17
C PHE A 242 -15.73 -5.31 -5.51
N LEU A 243 -16.57 -6.33 -5.63
CA LEU A 243 -16.83 -7.03 -6.88
C LEU A 243 -18.18 -6.60 -7.45
N PHE A 244 -18.27 -6.44 -8.76
CA PHE A 244 -19.50 -6.07 -9.46
C PHE A 244 -19.68 -6.87 -10.75
N LYS A 245 -20.91 -7.04 -11.21
CA LYS A 245 -21.26 -7.68 -12.49
C LYS A 245 -22.04 -6.71 -13.36
N GLU A 246 -21.94 -6.86 -14.68
CA GLU A 246 -22.84 -6.15 -15.58
C GLU A 246 -24.30 -6.59 -15.32
N SER A 247 -25.19 -5.61 -15.25
CA SER A 247 -26.63 -5.88 -15.15
C SER A 247 -27.16 -6.14 -16.55
N HIS A 248 -27.38 -7.41 -16.92
CA HIS A 248 -28.11 -7.75 -18.13
C HIS A 248 -29.61 -7.52 -17.90
N GLY A 249 -30.18 -6.50 -18.55
CA GLY A 249 -31.63 -6.33 -18.65
C GLY A 249 -32.32 -5.77 -17.39
N GLY A 250 -32.26 -4.45 -17.23
CA GLY A 250 -33.41 -3.66 -16.75
C GLY A 250 -33.77 -3.62 -15.25
N GLN A 251 -33.59 -4.64 -14.41
CA GLN A 251 -34.24 -4.60 -13.06
C GLN A 251 -33.55 -5.24 -11.85
N THR A 252 -32.25 -5.47 -11.85
CA THR A 252 -31.55 -5.85 -10.61
C THR A 252 -30.30 -5.01 -10.41
N LEU A 253 -30.27 -4.27 -9.29
CA LEU A 253 -29.06 -3.57 -8.84
C LEU A 253 -27.88 -4.55 -8.86
N PRO A 254 -26.70 -4.18 -9.37
CA PRO A 254 -25.56 -5.08 -9.42
C PRO A 254 -25.26 -5.59 -8.01
N ALA A 255 -25.21 -6.91 -7.86
CA ALA A 255 -24.84 -7.54 -6.60
C ALA A 255 -23.40 -7.16 -6.25
N ARG A 256 -23.25 -6.13 -5.40
CA ARG A 256 -21.97 -5.61 -4.93
C ARG A 256 -21.56 -6.37 -3.68
N ARG A 257 -20.47 -7.14 -3.76
CA ARG A 257 -19.86 -7.79 -2.59
C ARG A 257 -18.67 -6.96 -2.14
N GLU A 258 -18.77 -6.41 -0.94
CA GLU A 258 -17.71 -5.58 -0.34
C GLU A 258 -16.80 -6.40 0.57
N LEU A 259 -15.53 -5.99 0.62
CA LEU A 259 -14.51 -6.54 1.51
C LEU A 259 -13.71 -5.38 2.12
N PRO A 260 -13.69 -5.20 3.45
CA PRO A 260 -12.81 -4.21 4.07
C PRO A 260 -11.35 -4.59 3.86
N LEU A 261 -10.55 -3.62 3.41
CA LEU A 261 -9.11 -3.79 3.21
C LEU A 261 -8.33 -3.19 4.38
N LEU A 262 -8.74 -2.01 4.85
CA LEU A 262 -8.19 -1.40 6.05
C LEU A 262 -9.12 -1.61 7.26
N PRO A 263 -8.56 -1.75 8.48
CA PRO A 263 -9.36 -1.71 9.71
C PRO A 263 -10.03 -0.34 9.89
N TYR A 264 -11.22 -0.28 10.49
CA TYR A 264 -11.92 0.99 10.76
C TYR A 264 -11.10 1.99 11.59
N ALA A 265 -10.23 1.52 12.50
CA ALA A 265 -9.36 2.40 13.28
C ALA A 265 -8.31 3.16 12.44
N PHE A 266 -8.11 2.81 11.16
CA PHE A 266 -7.24 3.54 10.25
C PHE A 266 -7.58 5.03 10.18
N PHE A 267 -8.87 5.37 10.08
CA PHE A 267 -9.32 6.76 9.97
C PHE A 267 -8.95 7.60 11.20
N ASP A 268 -9.00 7.00 12.38
CA ASP A 268 -8.63 7.65 13.63
C ASP A 268 -7.11 7.77 13.75
N LEU A 269 -6.36 6.73 13.37
CA LEU A 269 -4.89 6.75 13.36
C LEU A 269 -4.34 7.88 12.47
N VAL A 270 -4.94 8.13 11.30
CA VAL A 270 -4.52 9.25 10.44
C VAL A 270 -4.69 10.59 11.16
N ARG A 271 -5.83 10.81 11.83
CA ARG A 271 -6.12 12.07 12.55
C ARG A 271 -5.34 12.22 13.86
N GLN A 272 -4.93 11.11 14.47
CA GLN A 272 -4.04 11.12 15.65
C GLN A 272 -2.60 11.46 15.24
N THR A 273 -2.16 11.00 14.07
CA THR A 273 -0.78 11.22 13.61
C THR A 273 -0.58 12.57 12.90
N PHE A 274 -1.60 13.08 12.22
CA PHE A 274 -1.50 14.27 11.39
C PHE A 274 -2.64 15.26 11.58
N THR A 275 -2.36 16.54 11.30
CA THR A 275 -3.40 17.54 11.07
C THR A 275 -3.89 17.45 9.63
N VAL A 276 -5.11 16.94 9.44
CA VAL A 276 -5.72 16.75 8.10
C VAL A 276 -6.17 18.09 7.54
N LEU A 277 -5.66 18.43 6.36
CA LEU A 277 -5.96 19.67 5.63
C LEU A 277 -7.01 19.48 4.52
N ALA A 278 -7.07 18.27 3.96
CA ALA A 278 -8.12 17.85 3.03
C ALA A 278 -8.29 16.32 3.08
N GLU A 279 -9.53 15.86 2.90
CA GLU A 279 -9.90 14.45 2.74
C GLU A 279 -10.74 14.32 1.47
N ARG A 280 -10.45 13.32 0.64
CA ARG A 280 -11.24 12.97 -0.54
C ARG A 280 -11.54 11.49 -0.55
N ARG A 281 -12.71 11.12 -1.06
CA ARG A 281 -13.13 9.73 -1.26
C ARG A 281 -13.67 9.57 -2.67
N TRP A 282 -13.29 8.47 -3.32
CA TRP A 282 -13.76 8.15 -4.66
C TRP A 282 -13.70 6.64 -4.89
N GLU A 283 -14.35 6.18 -5.96
CA GLU A 283 -14.26 4.80 -6.40
C GLU A 283 -13.22 4.68 -7.52
N TRP A 284 -12.48 3.59 -7.48
CA TRP A 284 -11.50 3.20 -8.48
C TRP A 284 -11.93 1.87 -9.10
N LEU A 285 -12.36 1.89 -10.36
CA LEU A 285 -12.58 0.67 -11.13
C LEU A 285 -11.22 0.15 -11.61
N SER A 286 -10.80 -1.00 -11.07
CA SER A 286 -9.56 -1.65 -11.45
C SER A 286 -9.76 -2.52 -12.68
N ASP A 287 -10.87 -3.26 -12.75
CA ASP A 287 -11.11 -4.22 -13.81
C ASP A 287 -12.58 -4.19 -14.19
N MET A 288 -12.86 -4.16 -15.48
CA MET A 288 -14.22 -4.29 -15.98
C MET A 288 -14.67 -5.75 -15.93
N PRO A 289 -15.96 -6.02 -15.70
CA PRO A 289 -16.49 -7.37 -15.74
C PRO A 289 -16.34 -7.99 -17.13
N THR A 290 -16.09 -9.30 -17.17
CA THR A 290 -16.18 -10.13 -18.38
C THR A 290 -17.28 -11.18 -18.18
N PRO A 291 -17.72 -11.90 -19.23
CA PRO A 291 -18.68 -13.00 -19.07
C PRO A 291 -18.24 -14.06 -18.05
N GLU A 292 -16.92 -14.26 -17.90
CA GLU A 292 -16.33 -15.28 -17.03
C GLU A 292 -15.97 -14.77 -15.62
N ARG A 293 -15.82 -13.44 -15.44
CA ARG A 293 -15.28 -12.86 -14.20
C ARG A 293 -15.98 -11.56 -13.81
N PRO A 294 -16.33 -11.36 -12.53
CA PRO A 294 -16.84 -10.08 -12.07
C PRO A 294 -15.76 -8.99 -12.22
N GLY A 295 -16.20 -7.77 -12.44
CA GLY A 295 -15.37 -6.58 -12.35
C GLY A 295 -14.93 -6.33 -10.92
N ARG A 296 -13.87 -5.56 -10.77
CA ARG A 296 -13.27 -5.23 -9.48
C ARG A 296 -13.10 -3.73 -9.34
N GLY A 297 -13.49 -3.21 -8.19
CA GLY A 297 -13.21 -1.83 -7.83
C GLY A 297 -12.82 -1.69 -6.37
N TYR A 298 -12.40 -0.47 -6.02
CA TYR A 298 -11.97 -0.10 -4.68
C TYR A 298 -12.57 1.25 -4.28
N GLU A 299 -13.01 1.39 -3.04
CA GLU A 299 -13.15 2.70 -2.42
C GLU A 299 -11.76 3.17 -2.00
N VAL A 300 -11.37 4.35 -2.46
CA VAL A 300 -10.09 4.99 -2.16
C VAL A 300 -10.35 6.22 -1.31
N VAL A 301 -9.51 6.42 -0.30
CA VAL A 301 -9.42 7.67 0.44
C VAL A 301 -8.07 8.31 0.22
N GLY A 302 -8.08 9.63 0.07
CA GLY A 302 -6.89 10.45 -0.07
C GLY A 302 -6.88 11.54 1.00
N TYR A 303 -5.76 11.67 1.70
CA TYR A 303 -5.51 12.73 2.67
C TYR A 303 -4.42 13.64 2.16
N LEU A 304 -4.63 14.95 2.28
CA LEU A 304 -3.56 15.92 2.40
C LEU A 304 -3.48 16.35 3.85
N ALA A 305 -2.31 16.22 4.45
CA ALA A 305 -2.11 16.52 5.86
C ALA A 305 -0.77 17.21 6.09
N THR A 306 -0.59 17.76 7.28
CA THR A 306 0.70 18.24 7.76
C THR A 306 1.04 17.57 9.08
N ARG A 307 2.34 17.55 9.40
CA ARG A 307 2.84 17.09 10.68
C ARG A 307 2.25 17.97 11.79
N SER A 308 1.55 17.33 12.74
CA SER A 308 1.03 17.94 13.97
C SER A 308 2.16 18.50 14.84
#